data_AF-A0A510XCZ0-F1
#
_entry.id   AF-A0A510XCZ0-F1
#
_cell.length_a   1.000
_cell.length_b   1.000
_cell.length_c   1.000
_cell.angle_alpha   90.00
_cell.angle_beta   90.00
_cell.angle_gamma   90.00
#
_symmetry.space_group_name_H-M   'P 1'
#
loop_
_entity.id
_entity.type
_entity.pdbx_description
1 polymer ?
#
loop_
_entity_poly.entity_id
_entity_poly.type
_entity_poly.pdbx_seq_one_letter_code
_entity_poly.pdbx_strand_id
1 'polypeptide(L)' 'MLSRESLKRVVDRLSPEAREKAAHEARLRHMRVEDLVLEKCLSDVQGQLYALRRRKPELQVVRGGRA' A
#
# COMPACT_ATOMS: atom_id res chain seq x y z
N MET A 1 18.70 0.02 0.21
CA MET A 1 17.93 -0.31 -1.01
C MET A 1 17.19 -1.62 -0.77
N LEU A 2 15.93 -1.75 -1.19
CA LEU A 2 15.22 -3.02 -1.17
C LEU A 2 15.96 -4.00 -2.09
N SER A 3 16.40 -5.15 -1.55
CA SER A 3 17.05 -6.18 -2.36
C SER A 3 15.99 -7.04 -3.05
N ARG A 4 16.35 -7.60 -4.21
CA ARG A 4 15.46 -8.51 -4.96
C ARG A 4 15.07 -9.74 -4.14
N GLU A 5 15.96 -10.22 -3.27
CA GLU A 5 15.68 -11.33 -2.37
C GLU A 5 14.60 -10.99 -1.33
N SER A 6 14.58 -9.75 -0.85
CA SER A 6 13.53 -9.30 0.07
C SER A 6 12.15 -9.32 -0.60
N LEU A 7 12.06 -8.88 -1.86
CA LEU A 7 10.82 -8.91 -2.63
C LEU A 7 10.33 -10.34 -2.88
N LYS A 8 11.24 -11.24 -3.25
CA LYS A 8 10.91 -12.65 -3.44
C LYS A 8 10.31 -13.28 -2.19
N ARG A 9 10.88 -13.00 -1.01
CA ARG A 9 10.32 -13.47 0.28
C ARG A 9 8.91 -12.92 0.56
N VAL A 10 8.61 -11.69 0.12
CA VAL A 10 7.28 -11.10 0.27
C VAL A 10 6.29 -11.80 -0.65
N VAL A 11 6.64 -11.96 -1.93
CA VAL A 11 5.86 -12.76 -2.88
C VAL A 11 5.66 -14.17 -2.34
N ASP A 12 6.64 -14.71 -1.63
CA ASP A 12 6.57 -16.06 -1.10
C ASP A 12 5.59 -16.25 0.08
N ARG A 13 5.28 -15.16 0.77
CA ARG A 13 4.34 -15.15 1.90
C ARG A 13 2.90 -14.85 1.48
N LEU A 14 2.69 -14.46 0.22
CA LEU A 14 1.36 -14.24 -0.31
C LEU A 14 0.56 -15.54 -0.31
N SER A 15 -0.75 -15.42 -0.09
CA SER A 15 -1.65 -16.56 -0.25
C SER A 15 -1.58 -17.12 -1.68
N PRO A 16 -1.88 -18.41 -1.89
CA PRO A 16 -1.86 -19.02 -3.23
C PRO A 16 -2.69 -18.22 -4.25
N GLU A 17 -3.91 -17.83 -3.88
CA GLU A 17 -4.79 -17.02 -4.73
C GLU A 17 -4.19 -15.65 -5.09
N ALA A 18 -3.54 -14.98 -4.13
CA ALA A 18 -2.92 -13.68 -4.37
C ALA A 18 -1.69 -13.81 -5.30
N ARG A 19 -0.93 -14.90 -5.17
CA ARG A 19 0.20 -15.20 -6.07
C ARG A 19 -0.28 -15.45 -7.49
N GLU A 20 -1.36 -16.22 -7.68
CA GLU A 20 -1.93 -16.48 -8.99
C GLU A 20 -2.43 -15.21 -9.67
N LYS A 21 -3.16 -14.36 -8.92
CA LYS A 21 -3.61 -13.05 -9.42
C LYS A 21 -2.44 -12.16 -9.82
N ALA A 22 -1.42 -12.05 -8.96
CA ALA A 22 -0.22 -11.26 -9.25
C ALA A 22 0.54 -11.81 -10.47
N ALA A 23 0.64 -13.13 -10.63
CA ALA A 23 1.27 -13.75 -11.78
C ALA A 23 0.47 -13.58 -13.09
N HIS A 24 -0.86 -13.53 -13.00
CA HIS A 24 -1.71 -13.23 -14.16
C HIS A 24 -1.54 -11.77 -14.58
N GLU A 25 -1.63 -10.82 -13.65
CA GLU A 25 -1.51 -9.40 -13.94
C GLU A 25 -0.10 -9.02 -14.43
N ALA A 26 0.94 -9.61 -13.84
CA ALA A 26 2.31 -9.40 -14.27
C ALA A 26 2.54 -9.86 -15.72
N ARG A 27 1.90 -10.96 -16.13
CA ARG A 27 1.92 -11.43 -17.52
C ARG A 27 1.21 -10.45 -18.47
N LEU A 28 0.04 -9.94 -18.09
CA LEU A 28 -0.69 -8.96 -18.90
C LEU A 28 0.09 -7.66 -19.10
N ARG A 29 0.83 -7.23 -18.08
CA ARG A 29 1.58 -5.97 -18.08
C ARG A 29 3.06 -6.15 -18.48
N HIS A 30 3.46 -7.35 -18.91
CA HIS A 30 4.84 -7.71 -19.28
C HIS A 30 5.90 -7.32 -18.24
N MET A 31 5.58 -7.53 -16.97
CA MET A 31 6.46 -7.19 -15.84
C MET A 31 6.72 -8.42 -14.95
N ARG A 32 7.68 -8.29 -14.04
CA ARG A 32 7.93 -9.33 -13.04
C ARG A 32 6.89 -9.24 -11.94
N VAL A 33 6.58 -10.37 -11.32
CA VAL A 33 5.62 -10.45 -10.21
C VAL A 33 6.11 -9.61 -9.03
N GLU A 34 7.41 -9.63 -8.76
CA GLU A 34 8.03 -8.84 -7.69
C GLU A 34 7.85 -7.34 -7.90
N ASP A 35 8.00 -6.85 -9.14
CA ASP A 35 7.86 -5.45 -9.48
C ASP A 35 6.39 -4.99 -9.35
N LEU A 36 5.45 -5.82 -9.79
CA LEU A 36 4.02 -5.58 -9.63
C LEU A 36 3.60 -5.51 -8.15
N VAL A 37 4.06 -6.46 -7.34
CA VAL A 37 3.77 -6.49 -5.91
C VAL A 37 4.37 -5.28 -5.21
N LEU A 38 5.59 -4.87 -5.58
CA LEU A 38 6.21 -3.66 -5.06
C LEU A 38 5.39 -2.41 -5.42
N GLU A 39 4.98 -2.25 -6.68
CA GLU A 39 4.15 -1.14 -7.14
C GLU A 39 2.86 -1.04 -6.33
N LYS A 40 2.18 -2.18 -6.12
CA LYS A 40 0.95 -2.24 -5.33
C LYS A 40 1.19 -1.85 -3.87
N CYS A 41 2.23 -2.38 -3.23
CA CYS A 41 2.59 -2.02 -1.85
C CYS A 41 2.89 -0.53 -1.71
N LEU A 42 3.63 0.06 -2.66
CA LEU A 42 3.94 1.50 -2.64
C LEU A 42 2.67 2.34 -2.79
N SER A 43 1.76 1.95 -3.69
CA SER A 43 0.46 2.61 -3.86
C SER A 43 -0.38 2.55 -2.58
N ASP A 44 -0.38 1.41 -1.89
CA ASP A 44 -1.15 1.22 -0.66
C ASP A 44 -0.57 2.07 0.50
N VAL A 45 0.76 2.09 0.65
CA VAL A 45 1.45 2.98 1.62
C VAL A 45 1.16 4.45 1.32
N GLN A 46 1.24 4.86 0.05
CA GLN A 46 0.89 6.21 -0.37
C GLN A 46 -0.56 6.55 0.01
N GLY A 47 -1.51 5.64 -0.27
CA GLY A 47 -2.91 5.81 0.10
C GLY A 47 -3.11 5.98 1.61
N GLN A 48 -2.43 5.17 2.42
CA GLN A 48 -2.46 5.27 3.89
C GLN A 48 -1.89 6.61 4.38
N LEU A 49 -0.77 7.07 3.83
CA LEU A 49 -0.18 8.37 4.16
C LEU A 49 -1.12 9.53 3.82
N TYR A 50 -1.80 9.47 2.68
CA TYR A 50 -2.81 10.48 2.33
C TYR A 50 -4.02 10.43 3.25
N ALA A 51 -4.49 9.24 3.65
CA ALA A 51 -5.59 9.09 4.60
C ALA A 51 -5.24 9.71 5.96
N LEU A 52 -4.00 9.49 6.44
CA LEU A 52 -3.49 10.11 7.67
C LEU A 52 -3.40 11.63 7.54
N ARG A 53 -2.91 12.14 6.41
CA ARG A 53 -2.82 13.60 6.14
C ARG A 53 -4.20 14.26 6.03
N ARG A 54 -5.20 13.54 5.52
CA ARG A 54 -6.59 14.04 5.39
C ARG A 54 -7.34 14.13 6.71
N ARG A 55 -6.86 13.50 7.79
CA ARG A 55 -7.34 13.79 9.15
C ARG A 55 -6.85 15.18 9.55
N LYS A 56 -7.52 16.22 9.08
CA LYS A 56 -7.60 17.47 9.86
C LYS A 56 -8.27 17.07 11.18
N PRO A 57 -7.63 17.22 12.35
CA PRO A 57 -8.41 17.25 13.58
C PRO A 57 -9.44 18.36 13.37
N GLU A 58 -10.72 18.01 13.38
CA GLU A 58 -11.77 19.02 13.46
C GLU A 58 -11.47 19.77 14.76
N LEU A 59 -10.98 21.01 14.63
CA LEU A 59 -10.97 21.94 15.74
C LEU A 59 -12.44 22.09 16.15
N GLN A 60 -12.88 21.27 17.10
CA GLN A 60 -14.13 21.50 17.81
C GLN A 60 -13.93 22.81 18.55
N VAL A 61 -14.50 23.88 18.00
CA VAL A 61 -14.65 25.13 18.72
C VAL A 61 -15.49 24.81 19.94
N VAL A 62 -14.83 24.68 21.10
CA VAL A 62 -15.51 24.59 22.38
C VAL A 62 -16.26 25.90 22.56
N ARG A 63 -17.56 25.90 22.25
CA ARG A 63 -18.45 27.01 22.59
C ARG A 63 -18.69 26.97 24.10
N GLY A 64 -17.77 27.56 24.86
CA GLY A 64 -17.93 27.82 26.29
C GLY A 64 -16.79 28.74 26.74
N GLY A 65 -17.01 29.87 27.38
CA GLY A 65 -18.22 30.54 27.84
C GLY A 65 -17.87 32.01 28.03
N ARG A 66 -18.90 32.84 28.20
CA ARG A 66 -18.73 34.26 28.55
C ARG A 66 -17.82 34.40 29.78
N ALA A 67 -16.80 35.24 29.68
CA ALA A 67 -16.16 35.91 30.81
C ALA A 67 -16.32 37.41 30.59
#